data_AF-A0A9N9Z845-F1
#
_entry.id   AF-A0A9N9Z845-F1
#
_cell.length_a   1.000
_cell.length_b   1.000
_cell.length_c   1.000
_cell.angle_alpha   90.00
_cell.angle_beta   90.00
_cell.angle_gamma   90.00
#
_symmetry.space_group_name_H-M   'P 1'
#
loop_
_entity.id
_entity.type
_entity.pdbx_description
1 polymer ?
#
loop_
_entity_poly.entity_id
_entity_poly.type
_entity_poly.pdbx_seq_one_letter_code
_entity_poly.pdbx_strand_id
1 'polypeptide(L)'
;MLSPISFLGRHFATCLLATSAIFGHVEAATKIKGGADPSVIKYNGYYYSAGTCGSSSICVRKATAVADLGGDAAENKYVWSDKNGLTNIWAPEIMIDGGKTYIYFTGGASDAHRMYYISDTYSSETKINLPGDGPAIDGIVFTFESQRWMVWSGWTAGGDGMQTLYICKMSSPTTATGGRYVISQPKEPWEQTVGKVNEAPTAIVDPNGQLHIVYSANGSWSDKYCLGEIRLKKGGDPTYVWDWYKSNGCLFGSNQADMMSGWDATLSINGPGSHTFQLDSGDVRKSPGGSNRIPFVFHGVPKGTSYSWGARNWYTGSFVWWGSVKYHRANVPGDNDNVGYGFKFFE
;
A
#
# COMPACT_ATOMS: atom_id res chain seq x y z
N MET A 1 53.81 -3.02 -75.47
CA MET A 1 53.15 -2.43 -74.28
C MET A 1 51.65 -2.53 -74.50
N LEU A 2 50.99 -3.50 -73.88
CA LEU A 2 49.55 -3.75 -73.94
C LEU A 2 49.11 -4.20 -72.54
N SER A 3 47.93 -3.74 -72.13
CA SER A 3 47.29 -3.91 -70.81
C SER A 3 47.23 -5.34 -70.29
N PRO A 4 46.92 -5.48 -68.99
CA PRO A 4 45.98 -6.53 -68.59
C PRO A 4 44.83 -6.04 -67.71
N ILE A 5 43.69 -6.69 -67.92
CA ILE A 5 42.43 -6.64 -67.22
C ILE A 5 42.43 -7.64 -66.05
N SER A 6 41.90 -7.18 -64.91
CA SER A 6 41.23 -7.85 -63.77
C SER A 6 41.65 -9.24 -63.26
N PHE A 7 41.69 -9.41 -61.93
CA PHE A 7 40.74 -10.26 -61.23
C PHE A 7 40.51 -9.79 -59.78
N LEU A 8 39.22 -9.66 -59.41
CA LEU A 8 38.73 -9.35 -58.07
C LEU A 8 38.98 -10.53 -57.11
N GLY A 9 39.52 -10.24 -55.93
CA GLY A 9 39.43 -11.12 -54.76
C GLY A 9 38.75 -10.38 -53.61
N ARG A 10 37.46 -10.66 -53.37
CA ARG A 10 36.75 -10.21 -52.16
C ARG A 10 37.13 -11.14 -51.00
N HIS A 11 37.80 -10.62 -49.98
CA HIS A 11 37.86 -11.26 -48.66
C HIS A 11 36.69 -10.73 -47.83
N PHE A 12 35.74 -11.61 -47.48
CA PHE A 12 34.76 -11.35 -46.44
C PHE A 12 35.42 -11.63 -45.08
N ALA A 13 35.71 -10.57 -44.32
CA ALA A 13 36.01 -10.69 -42.91
C ALA A 13 34.68 -10.60 -42.14
N THR A 14 34.18 -11.74 -41.67
CA THR A 14 33.01 -11.81 -40.81
C THR A 14 33.39 -11.28 -39.43
N CYS A 15 33.08 -10.02 -39.15
CA CYS A 15 33.22 -9.44 -37.83
C CYS A 15 32.04 -9.93 -36.97
N LEU A 16 32.26 -10.94 -36.13
CA LEU A 16 31.29 -11.34 -35.10
C LEU A 16 31.28 -10.24 -34.03
N LEU A 17 30.30 -9.32 -34.10
CA LEU A 17 29.94 -8.50 -32.95
C LEU A 17 29.24 -9.40 -31.93
N ALA A 18 29.98 -9.83 -30.90
CA ALA A 18 29.37 -10.34 -29.68
C ALA A 18 28.67 -9.18 -28.97
N THR A 19 27.38 -9.00 -29.24
CA THR A 19 26.51 -8.20 -28.37
C THR A 19 26.37 -8.95 -27.06
N SER A 20 27.23 -8.66 -26.09
CA SER A 20 26.96 -9.00 -24.69
C SER A 20 25.73 -8.20 -24.27
N ALA A 21 24.56 -8.82 -24.33
CA ALA A 21 23.40 -8.34 -23.64
C ALA A 21 23.75 -8.29 -22.16
N ILE A 22 23.95 -7.09 -21.63
CA ILE A 22 23.94 -6.87 -20.18
C ILE A 22 22.49 -7.13 -19.78
N PHE A 23 22.18 -8.39 -19.44
CA PHE A 23 21.01 -8.67 -18.63
C PHE A 23 21.28 -8.03 -17.28
N GLY A 24 20.80 -6.79 -17.10
CA GLY A 24 20.74 -6.20 -15.78
C GLY A 24 19.99 -7.19 -14.91
N HIS A 25 20.63 -7.66 -13.84
CA HIS A 25 19.93 -8.40 -12.81
C HIS A 25 18.77 -7.52 -12.37
N VAL A 26 17.54 -7.93 -12.70
CA VAL A 26 16.35 -7.37 -12.07
C VAL A 26 16.48 -7.84 -10.62
N GLU A 27 16.90 -6.94 -9.73
CA GLU A 27 16.91 -7.23 -8.30
C GLU A 27 15.47 -7.59 -7.93
N ALA A 28 15.27 -8.84 -7.51
CA ALA A 28 14.01 -9.29 -6.96
C ALA A 28 13.77 -8.56 -5.63
N ALA A 29 12.51 -8.46 -5.25
CA ALA A 29 12.10 -7.92 -3.96
C ALA A 29 12.94 -8.49 -2.82
N THR A 30 13.48 -7.60 -1.98
CA THR A 30 14.30 -8.03 -0.85
C THR A 30 13.37 -8.40 0.30
N LYS A 31 13.37 -9.68 0.69
CA LYS A 31 12.64 -10.15 1.88
C LYS A 31 13.20 -9.48 3.13
N ILE A 32 12.30 -8.92 3.95
CA ILE A 32 12.63 -8.34 5.25
C ILE A 32 12.43 -9.40 6.33
N LYS A 33 11.18 -9.86 6.55
CA LYS A 33 10.84 -10.86 7.58
C LYS A 33 9.53 -11.58 7.27
N GLY A 34 9.23 -12.64 8.00
CA GLY A 34 7.89 -13.24 7.98
C GLY A 34 6.83 -12.33 8.60
N GLY A 35 5.60 -12.43 8.11
CA GLY A 35 4.44 -11.68 8.62
C GLY A 35 3.66 -10.96 7.53
N ALA A 36 2.59 -10.29 7.97
CA ALA A 36 1.69 -9.52 7.15
C ALA A 36 1.62 -8.06 7.64
N ASP A 37 0.91 -7.24 6.87
CA ASP A 37 0.52 -5.87 7.21
C ASP A 37 1.68 -5.00 7.75
N PRO A 38 2.74 -4.80 6.94
CA PRO A 38 3.82 -3.90 7.29
C PRO A 38 3.34 -2.47 7.50
N SER A 39 3.69 -1.93 8.66
CA SER A 39 3.61 -0.51 8.97
C SER A 39 5.02 -0.02 9.30
N VAL A 40 5.54 0.95 8.52
CA VAL A 40 6.90 1.45 8.67
C VAL A 40 6.95 2.96 8.45
N ILE A 41 7.48 3.70 9.42
CA ILE A 41 7.75 5.14 9.29
C ILE A 41 9.24 5.44 9.41
N LYS A 42 9.65 6.60 8.88
CA LYS A 42 10.96 7.20 9.18
C LYS A 42 10.83 8.18 10.33
N TYR A 43 11.78 8.19 11.26
CA TYR A 43 11.82 9.21 12.30
C TYR A 43 13.25 9.40 12.81
N ASN A 44 13.73 10.64 12.82
CA ASN A 44 15.07 11.02 13.29
C ASN A 44 16.20 10.13 12.75
N GLY A 45 16.18 9.83 11.44
CA GLY A 45 17.21 9.04 10.76
C GLY A 45 17.10 7.52 10.95
N TYR A 46 16.04 7.02 11.59
CA TYR A 46 15.76 5.59 11.76
C TYR A 46 14.44 5.19 11.12
N TYR A 47 14.30 3.91 10.83
CA TYR A 47 13.03 3.27 10.49
C TYR A 47 12.45 2.62 11.73
N TYR A 48 11.14 2.80 11.92
CA TYR A 48 10.37 2.17 12.97
C TYR A 48 9.25 1.37 12.33
N SER A 49 9.09 0.12 12.73
CA SER A 49 7.93 -0.68 12.35
C SER A 49 7.03 -0.98 13.53
N ALA A 50 5.74 -1.10 13.28
CA ALA A 50 4.78 -1.73 14.19
C ALA A 50 4.20 -2.96 13.53
N GLY A 51 3.86 -3.96 14.34
CA GLY A 51 3.22 -5.17 13.85
C GLY A 51 2.69 -6.03 14.97
N THR A 52 1.82 -6.97 14.60
CA THR A 52 1.33 -7.99 15.52
C THR A 52 2.46 -8.97 15.85
N CYS A 53 2.73 -9.15 17.14
CA CYS A 53 3.63 -10.17 17.66
C CYS A 53 2.82 -11.22 18.45
N GLY A 54 2.99 -12.49 18.09
CA GLY A 54 2.16 -13.56 18.65
C GLY A 54 0.69 -13.43 18.19
N SER A 55 -0.25 -13.77 19.07
CA SER A 55 -1.69 -13.73 18.76
C SER A 55 -2.42 -12.47 19.27
N SER A 56 -1.81 -11.72 20.21
CA SER A 56 -2.52 -10.67 20.94
C SER A 56 -1.63 -9.51 21.42
N SER A 57 -0.45 -9.33 20.83
CA SER A 57 0.48 -8.26 21.23
C SER A 57 0.90 -7.40 20.04
N ILE A 58 1.28 -6.17 20.34
CA ILE A 58 1.88 -5.23 19.40
C ILE A 58 3.34 -5.04 19.79
N CYS A 59 4.21 -5.19 18.80
CA CYS A 59 5.64 -4.96 18.94
C CYS A 59 6.11 -3.88 17.97
N VAL A 60 7.15 -3.18 18.40
CA VAL A 60 7.86 -2.19 17.59
C VAL A 60 9.29 -2.65 17.37
N ARG A 61 9.80 -2.48 16.14
CA ARG A 61 11.22 -2.69 15.81
C ARG A 61 11.82 -1.39 15.31
N LYS A 62 13.12 -1.23 15.46
CA LYS A 62 13.88 -0.04 15.04
C LYS A 62 15.12 -0.48 14.26
N ALA A 63 15.42 0.19 13.16
CA ALA A 63 16.63 -0.05 12.38
C ALA A 63 17.12 1.21 11.64
N THR A 64 18.35 1.18 11.13
CA THR A 64 18.93 2.26 10.31
C THR A 64 18.61 2.12 8.83
N ALA A 65 18.29 0.91 8.36
CA ALA A 65 17.76 0.65 7.03
C ALA A 65 16.47 -0.19 7.10
N VAL A 66 15.64 -0.11 6.06
CA VAL A 66 14.38 -0.86 5.98
C VAL A 66 14.61 -2.37 6.03
N ALA A 67 15.60 -2.88 5.26
CA ALA A 67 15.92 -4.30 5.21
C ALA A 67 16.35 -4.85 6.57
N ASP A 68 17.05 -4.03 7.37
CA ASP A 68 17.56 -4.40 8.69
C ASP A 68 16.44 -4.57 9.74
N LEU A 69 15.21 -4.10 9.48
CA LEU A 69 14.06 -4.35 10.35
C LEU A 69 13.79 -5.84 10.53
N GLY A 70 14.21 -6.69 9.59
CA GLY A 70 14.07 -8.14 9.68
C GLY A 70 15.21 -8.85 10.40
N GLY A 71 16.33 -8.16 10.63
CA GLY A 71 17.53 -8.74 11.24
C GLY A 71 17.42 -8.91 12.76
N ASP A 72 18.32 -9.73 13.30
CA ASP A 72 18.37 -10.06 14.73
C ASP A 72 18.64 -8.84 15.62
N ALA A 73 19.41 -7.87 15.11
CA ALA A 73 19.71 -6.63 15.82
C ALA A 73 18.49 -5.70 16.01
N ALA A 74 17.45 -5.84 15.17
CA ALA A 74 16.21 -5.11 15.30
C ALA A 74 15.24 -5.86 16.20
N GLU A 75 15.51 -5.91 17.50
CA GLU A 75 14.71 -6.69 18.45
C GLU A 75 13.24 -6.25 18.53
N ASN A 76 12.34 -7.19 18.79
CA ASN A 76 10.93 -6.89 19.07
C ASN A 76 10.81 -6.22 20.44
N LYS A 77 10.48 -4.94 20.46
CA LYS A 77 10.03 -4.26 21.68
C LYS A 77 8.52 -4.41 21.82
N TYR A 78 8.08 -5.25 22.75
CA TYR A 78 6.66 -5.40 23.08
C TYR A 78 6.16 -4.11 23.76
N VAL A 79 5.29 -3.38 23.07
CA VAL A 79 4.76 -2.11 23.57
C VAL A 79 3.39 -2.27 24.21
N TRP A 80 2.59 -3.23 23.74
CA TRP A 80 1.27 -3.51 24.29
C TRP A 80 0.91 -4.99 24.08
N SER A 81 0.11 -5.52 25.00
CA SER A 81 -0.53 -6.83 24.87
C SER A 81 -1.95 -6.73 25.40
N ASP A 82 -2.87 -7.44 24.77
CA ASP A 82 -4.25 -7.51 25.26
C ASP A 82 -4.28 -8.02 26.70
N LYS A 83 -5.14 -7.38 27.51
CA LYS A 83 -5.46 -7.78 28.89
C LYS A 83 -6.98 -7.90 29.11
N ASN A 84 -7.78 -7.49 28.13
CA ASN A 84 -9.21 -7.30 28.26
C ASN A 84 -10.01 -8.31 27.39
N GLY A 85 -9.34 -9.31 26.82
CA GLY A 85 -9.96 -10.33 25.97
C GLY A 85 -10.17 -9.86 24.53
N LEU A 86 -9.51 -8.79 24.11
CA LEU A 86 -9.52 -8.33 22.72
C LEU A 86 -8.74 -9.31 21.84
N THR A 87 -9.44 -9.92 20.88
CA THR A 87 -8.86 -10.88 19.93
C THR A 87 -8.54 -10.22 18.60
N ASN A 88 -7.84 -10.97 17.72
CA ASN A 88 -7.53 -10.56 16.35
C ASN A 88 -6.91 -9.17 16.24
N ILE A 89 -5.77 -9.01 16.90
CA ILE A 89 -4.98 -7.79 16.82
C ILE A 89 -4.34 -7.74 15.44
N TRP A 90 -4.89 -6.92 14.54
CA TRP A 90 -4.47 -6.89 13.13
C TRP A 90 -3.98 -5.51 12.70
N ALA A 91 -3.09 -5.52 11.70
CA ALA A 91 -2.54 -4.36 10.99
C ALA A 91 -2.23 -3.15 11.88
N PRO A 92 -1.32 -3.24 12.87
CA PRO A 92 -0.92 -2.07 13.64
C PRO A 92 -0.19 -1.05 12.78
N GLU A 93 -0.68 0.20 12.77
CA GLU A 93 -0.17 1.33 11.98
C GLU A 93 0.43 2.40 12.89
N ILE A 94 1.73 2.68 12.74
CA ILE A 94 2.48 3.61 13.58
C ILE A 94 2.54 5.02 12.97
N MET A 95 2.29 6.03 13.80
CA MET A 95 2.44 7.45 13.46
C MET A 95 3.09 8.21 14.60
N ILE A 96 3.84 9.27 14.27
CA ILE A 96 4.31 10.24 15.26
C ILE A 96 3.68 11.59 14.95
N ASP A 97 2.96 12.14 15.92
CA ASP A 97 2.25 13.39 15.77
C ASP A 97 2.33 14.24 17.05
N GLY A 98 2.68 15.52 16.88
CA GLY A 98 2.95 16.42 18.01
C GLY A 98 4.03 15.90 18.97
N GLY A 99 4.99 15.09 18.46
CA GLY A 99 6.03 14.45 19.27
C GLY A 99 5.58 13.20 20.04
N LYS A 100 4.31 12.79 19.87
CA LYS A 100 3.72 11.61 20.52
C LYS A 100 3.61 10.45 19.55
N THR A 101 3.79 9.24 20.05
CA THR A 101 3.62 8.01 19.24
C THR A 101 2.19 7.50 19.37
N TYR A 102 1.58 7.19 18.23
CA TYR A 102 0.29 6.54 18.12
C TYR A 102 0.47 5.24 17.34
N ILE A 103 -0.16 4.16 17.81
CA ILE A 103 -0.31 2.93 17.03
C ILE A 103 -1.80 2.60 16.94
N TYR A 104 -2.34 2.66 15.73
CA TYR A 104 -3.73 2.32 15.40
C TYR A 104 -3.78 0.84 15.04
N PHE A 105 -4.83 0.12 15.42
CA PHE A 105 -4.92 -1.31 15.09
C PHE A 105 -6.38 -1.78 15.13
N THR A 106 -6.61 -2.92 14.50
CA THR A 106 -7.89 -3.62 14.54
C THR A 106 -7.94 -4.55 15.75
N GLY A 107 -9.08 -4.63 16.42
CA GLY A 107 -9.36 -5.67 17.41
C GLY A 107 -10.82 -6.11 17.41
N GLY A 108 -11.11 -7.29 17.94
CA GLY A 108 -12.44 -7.92 17.93
C GLY A 108 -12.55 -9.01 16.86
N ALA A 109 -13.71 -9.64 16.70
CA ALA A 109 -13.88 -10.71 15.71
C ALA A 109 -15.14 -10.51 14.87
N SER A 110 -15.05 -10.78 13.57
CA SER A 110 -16.19 -10.69 12.65
C SER A 110 -16.87 -9.31 12.75
N ASP A 111 -18.17 -9.25 13.01
CA ASP A 111 -18.91 -7.99 13.12
C ASP A 111 -18.51 -7.12 14.33
N ALA A 112 -17.71 -7.65 15.26
CA ALA A 112 -17.17 -6.93 16.39
C ALA A 112 -15.81 -6.25 16.11
N HIS A 113 -15.24 -6.40 14.90
CA HIS A 113 -14.01 -5.69 14.54
C HIS A 113 -14.18 -4.18 14.68
N ARG A 114 -13.32 -3.54 15.46
CA ARG A 114 -13.27 -2.07 15.61
C ARG A 114 -11.84 -1.59 15.54
N MET A 115 -11.71 -0.29 15.27
CA MET A 115 -10.43 0.40 15.35
C MET A 115 -10.14 0.82 16.80
N TYR A 116 -8.91 0.58 17.22
CA TYR A 116 -8.35 0.96 18.50
C TYR A 116 -7.06 1.75 18.28
N TYR A 117 -6.62 2.45 19.32
CA TYR A 117 -5.27 2.99 19.37
C TYR A 117 -4.64 2.78 20.74
N ILE A 118 -3.31 2.78 20.75
CA ILE A 118 -2.46 2.98 21.94
C ILE A 118 -1.56 4.20 21.68
N SER A 119 -1.20 4.93 22.75
CA SER A 119 -0.33 6.10 22.65
C SER A 119 0.62 6.22 23.84
N ASP A 120 1.84 6.74 23.60
CA ASP A 120 2.94 7.13 24.54
C ASP A 120 3.21 6.23 25.76
N THR A 121 2.24 6.05 26.66
CA THR A 121 2.34 5.19 27.84
C THR A 121 2.09 3.72 27.51
N TYR A 122 1.52 3.45 26.33
CA TYR A 122 1.10 2.12 25.85
C TYR A 122 0.30 1.30 26.86
N SER A 123 -0.32 1.98 27.83
CA SER A 123 -0.85 1.36 29.06
C SER A 123 -2.22 0.71 28.86
N SER A 124 -2.99 1.22 27.90
CA SER A 124 -4.34 0.77 27.59
C SER A 124 -4.71 1.15 26.17
N GLU A 125 -5.34 0.22 25.47
CA GLU A 125 -6.02 0.48 24.21
C GLU A 125 -7.27 1.32 24.43
N THR A 126 -7.66 2.09 23.43
CA THR A 126 -8.90 2.86 23.42
C THR A 126 -9.58 2.69 22.08
N LYS A 127 -10.86 2.28 22.10
CA LYS A 127 -11.69 2.20 20.89
C LYS A 127 -11.87 3.58 20.29
N ILE A 128 -11.68 3.70 18.98
CA ILE A 128 -12.02 4.91 18.24
C ILE A 128 -13.51 4.88 17.91
N ASN A 129 -14.24 5.90 18.36
CA ASN A 129 -15.67 6.03 18.10
C ASN A 129 -15.92 6.51 16.66
N LEU A 130 -15.81 5.58 15.70
CA LEU A 130 -16.07 5.84 14.29
C LEU A 130 -17.57 6.03 14.03
N PRO A 131 -17.94 6.93 13.09
CA PRO A 131 -19.33 7.18 12.75
C PRO A 131 -20.05 5.91 12.27
N GLY A 132 -21.22 5.65 12.86
CA GLY A 132 -22.06 4.47 12.58
C GLY A 132 -21.67 3.20 13.34
N ASP A 133 -20.55 3.20 14.08
CA ASP A 133 -20.07 2.09 14.93
C ASP A 133 -20.17 0.69 14.29
N GLY A 134 -19.91 0.60 12.99
CA GLY A 134 -19.91 -0.66 12.24
C GLY A 134 -18.56 -1.39 12.30
N PRO A 135 -18.47 -2.61 11.74
CA PRO A 135 -17.21 -3.33 11.66
C PRO A 135 -16.19 -2.53 10.84
N ALA A 136 -14.97 -2.39 11.39
CA ALA A 136 -13.93 -1.53 10.87
C ALA A 136 -12.54 -2.15 11.12
N ILE A 137 -11.72 -2.18 10.07
CA ILE A 137 -10.34 -2.69 10.08
C ILE A 137 -9.39 -1.74 9.33
N ASP A 138 -8.10 -1.93 9.54
CA ASP A 138 -6.98 -1.32 8.79
C ASP A 138 -7.02 0.22 8.72
N GLY A 139 -7.50 0.85 9.78
CA GLY A 139 -7.68 2.28 9.82
C GLY A 139 -6.37 3.05 10.00
N ILE A 140 -6.14 4.04 9.13
CA ILE A 140 -5.02 4.98 9.21
C ILE A 140 -5.50 6.40 9.43
N VAL A 141 -4.66 7.21 10.09
CA VAL A 141 -4.89 8.64 10.32
C VAL A 141 -3.87 9.45 9.54
N PHE A 142 -4.31 10.52 8.88
CA PHE A 142 -3.43 11.45 8.16
C PHE A 142 -3.99 12.87 8.16
N THR A 143 -3.16 13.86 7.82
CA THR A 143 -3.57 15.26 7.68
C THR A 143 -3.39 15.74 6.25
N PHE A 144 -4.47 16.20 5.62
CA PHE A 144 -4.48 16.76 4.27
C PHE A 144 -5.22 18.11 4.28
N GLU A 145 -4.63 19.14 3.66
CA GLU A 145 -5.16 20.51 3.64
C GLU A 145 -5.62 21.03 5.02
N SER A 146 -4.76 20.85 6.03
CA SER A 146 -5.01 21.24 7.45
C SER A 146 -6.15 20.50 8.15
N GLN A 147 -6.82 19.55 7.49
CA GLN A 147 -7.83 18.69 8.09
C GLN A 147 -7.25 17.30 8.34
N ARG A 148 -7.47 16.78 9.55
CA ARG A 148 -7.16 15.38 9.88
C ARG A 148 -8.29 14.47 9.43
N TRP A 149 -7.92 13.35 8.85
CA TRP A 149 -8.82 12.33 8.35
C TRP A 149 -8.45 10.98 8.93
N MET A 150 -9.46 10.13 9.09
CA MET A 150 -9.25 8.69 9.22
C MET A 150 -9.88 7.99 8.03
N VAL A 151 -9.12 7.11 7.39
CA VAL A 151 -9.63 6.19 6.36
C VAL A 151 -9.52 4.78 6.90
N TRP A 152 -10.53 3.94 6.65
CA TRP A 152 -10.55 2.55 7.10
C TRP A 152 -11.34 1.67 6.12
N SER A 153 -11.15 0.36 6.25
CA SER A 153 -11.95 -0.65 5.55
C SER A 153 -13.11 -1.11 6.44
N GLY A 154 -14.31 -1.23 5.89
CA GLY A 154 -15.46 -1.66 6.68
C GLY A 154 -16.65 -2.12 5.84
N TRP A 155 -17.78 -2.37 6.52
CA TRP A 155 -19.00 -2.91 5.91
C TRP A 155 -20.19 -1.98 6.14
N THR A 156 -21.12 -1.96 5.18
CA THR A 156 -22.39 -1.25 5.33
C THR A 156 -23.27 -1.93 6.38
N ALA A 157 -24.07 -1.13 7.09
CA ALA A 157 -25.08 -1.68 7.99
C ALA A 157 -26.10 -2.49 7.17
N GLY A 158 -26.31 -3.76 7.53
CA GLY A 158 -27.20 -4.67 6.80
C GLY A 158 -26.50 -5.56 5.75
N GLY A 159 -25.21 -5.33 5.46
CA GLY A 159 -24.37 -6.24 4.68
C GLY A 159 -24.72 -6.34 3.19
N ASP A 160 -24.10 -5.50 2.36
CA ASP A 160 -24.12 -5.62 0.89
C ASP A 160 -23.07 -6.63 0.35
N GLY A 161 -22.34 -7.29 1.24
CA GLY A 161 -21.25 -8.21 0.91
C GLY A 161 -19.99 -7.53 0.37
N MET A 162 -19.90 -6.21 0.43
CA MET A 162 -18.73 -5.44 -0.02
C MET A 162 -17.95 -4.89 1.17
N GLN A 163 -16.66 -5.20 1.22
CA GLN A 163 -15.72 -4.53 2.10
C GLN A 163 -15.22 -3.26 1.40
N THR A 164 -15.53 -2.11 2.00
CA THR A 164 -15.55 -0.77 1.38
C THR A 164 -14.60 0.16 2.13
N LEU A 165 -13.96 1.10 1.43
CA LEU A 165 -13.19 2.17 2.07
C LEU A 165 -14.09 3.33 2.45
N TYR A 166 -13.94 3.76 3.70
CA TYR A 166 -14.64 4.91 4.26
C TYR A 166 -13.66 5.96 4.76
N ILE A 167 -14.12 7.21 4.81
CA ILE A 167 -13.39 8.35 5.39
C ILE A 167 -14.27 9.13 6.36
N CYS A 168 -13.65 9.71 7.39
CA CYS A 168 -14.29 10.68 8.28
C CYS A 168 -13.29 11.75 8.74
N LYS A 169 -13.81 12.93 9.09
CA LYS A 169 -13.01 13.99 9.72
C LYS A 169 -12.66 13.63 11.16
N MET A 170 -11.47 14.02 11.57
CA MET A 170 -11.02 13.94 12.96
C MET A 170 -10.66 15.32 13.52
N SER A 171 -10.93 15.55 14.80
CA SER A 171 -10.52 16.77 15.51
C SER A 171 -9.17 16.62 16.22
N SER A 172 -8.75 15.39 16.48
CA SER A 172 -7.49 15.01 17.14
C SER A 172 -6.99 13.68 16.57
N PRO A 173 -5.76 13.22 16.90
CA PRO A 173 -5.29 11.90 16.50
C PRO A 173 -6.20 10.73 16.94
N THR A 174 -7.12 10.96 17.87
CA THR A 174 -7.90 9.91 18.54
C THR A 174 -9.41 10.14 18.49
N THR A 175 -9.88 11.27 17.95
CA THR A 175 -11.30 11.67 18.00
C THR A 175 -11.86 11.95 16.61
N ALA A 176 -12.76 11.07 16.15
CA ALA A 176 -13.58 11.29 14.95
C ALA A 176 -14.70 12.29 15.25
N THR A 177 -15.03 13.14 14.27
CA THR A 177 -16.07 14.19 14.38
C THR A 177 -16.96 14.31 13.14
N GLY A 178 -16.52 13.80 11.98
CA GLY A 178 -17.30 13.83 10.75
C GLY A 178 -18.25 12.64 10.57
N GLY A 179 -19.09 12.72 9.54
CA GLY A 179 -19.89 11.58 9.07
C GLY A 179 -19.02 10.47 8.45
N ARG A 180 -19.67 9.33 8.17
CA ARG A 180 -19.08 8.19 7.46
C ARG A 180 -19.33 8.35 5.96
N TYR A 181 -18.27 8.55 5.17
CA TYR A 181 -18.37 8.72 3.73
C TYR A 181 -17.68 7.60 2.99
N VAL A 182 -18.31 7.05 1.96
CA VAL A 182 -17.71 6.05 1.06
C VAL A 182 -16.76 6.77 0.10
N ILE A 183 -15.56 6.23 -0.09
CA ILE A 183 -14.60 6.74 -1.09
C ILE A 183 -14.18 5.70 -2.13
N SER A 184 -14.30 4.40 -1.82
CA SER A 184 -14.12 3.33 -2.80
C SER A 184 -14.91 2.09 -2.43
N GLN A 185 -15.57 1.47 -3.42
CA GLN A 185 -16.20 0.16 -3.31
C GLN A 185 -15.61 -0.80 -4.35
N PRO A 186 -15.50 -2.11 -4.04
CA PRO A 186 -15.02 -3.14 -4.94
C PRO A 186 -16.07 -3.46 -6.03
N LYS A 187 -16.18 -2.55 -7.01
CA LYS A 187 -17.18 -2.62 -8.09
C LYS A 187 -16.55 -2.82 -9.46
N GLU A 188 -15.25 -2.60 -9.58
CA GLU A 188 -14.56 -2.91 -10.84
C GLU A 188 -14.40 -4.43 -10.98
N PRO A 189 -14.40 -4.97 -12.22
CA PRO A 189 -14.22 -6.41 -12.43
C PRO A 189 -12.90 -6.96 -11.85
N TRP A 190 -11.81 -6.19 -11.94
CA TRP A 190 -10.48 -6.57 -11.42
C TRP A 190 -10.41 -6.58 -9.88
N GLU A 191 -11.37 -5.94 -9.19
CA GLU A 191 -11.47 -5.95 -7.73
C GLU A 191 -12.26 -7.13 -7.17
N GLN A 192 -12.83 -7.96 -8.05
CA GLN A 192 -13.82 -9.00 -7.72
C GLN A 192 -13.43 -10.39 -8.21
N THR A 193 -12.17 -10.59 -8.62
CA THR A 193 -11.64 -11.88 -9.04
C THR A 193 -11.71 -12.89 -7.89
N VAL A 194 -11.39 -12.47 -6.67
CA VAL A 194 -11.57 -13.26 -5.44
C VAL A 194 -12.09 -12.36 -4.34
N GLY A 195 -13.39 -12.47 -4.01
CA GLY A 195 -14.01 -11.64 -2.97
C GLY A 195 -14.18 -10.17 -3.38
N LYS A 196 -15.08 -9.46 -2.70
CA LYS A 196 -15.36 -8.04 -2.95
C LYS A 196 -14.70 -7.20 -1.85
N VAL A 197 -13.42 -6.89 -2.03
CA VAL A 197 -12.58 -6.31 -0.98
C VAL A 197 -11.87 -5.05 -1.46
N ASN A 198 -11.99 -3.97 -0.70
CA ASN A 198 -11.02 -2.87 -0.66
C ASN A 198 -10.57 -2.71 0.81
N GLU A 199 -9.28 -2.90 1.09
CA GLU A 199 -8.72 -2.88 2.45
C GLU A 199 -7.31 -2.31 2.51
N ALA A 200 -6.69 -2.30 3.70
CA ALA A 200 -5.34 -1.78 3.93
C ALA A 200 -5.04 -0.42 3.24
N PRO A 201 -5.88 0.61 3.48
CA PRO A 201 -5.67 1.93 2.88
C PRO A 201 -4.38 2.58 3.39
N THR A 202 -3.59 3.15 2.47
CA THR A 202 -2.42 3.98 2.77
C THR A 202 -2.56 5.32 2.05
N ALA A 203 -2.40 6.42 2.78
CA ALA A 203 -2.47 7.76 2.22
C ALA A 203 -1.10 8.28 1.80
N ILE A 204 -1.04 9.00 0.67
CA ILE A 204 0.16 9.66 0.16
C ILE A 204 -0.23 10.86 -0.71
N VAL A 205 0.63 11.88 -0.77
CA VAL A 205 0.42 13.08 -1.58
C VAL A 205 1.41 13.10 -2.73
N ASP A 206 0.92 13.33 -3.95
CA ASP A 206 1.75 13.36 -5.15
C ASP A 206 2.53 14.69 -5.33
N PRO A 207 3.45 14.77 -6.29
CA PRO A 207 4.22 16.00 -6.53
C PRO A 207 3.37 17.23 -6.91
N ASN A 208 2.11 17.05 -7.32
CA ASN A 208 1.17 18.13 -7.60
C ASN A 208 0.29 18.50 -6.40
N GLY A 209 0.53 17.89 -5.23
CA GLY A 209 -0.22 18.14 -4.01
C GLY A 209 -1.58 17.44 -3.95
N GLN A 210 -1.87 16.49 -4.83
CA GLN A 210 -3.12 15.74 -4.78
C GLN A 210 -3.01 14.54 -3.85
N LEU A 211 -4.09 14.27 -3.11
CA LEU A 211 -4.20 13.13 -2.21
C LEU A 211 -4.50 11.84 -2.99
N HIS A 212 -3.79 10.78 -2.62
CA HIS A 212 -4.04 9.42 -3.06
C HIS A 212 -4.30 8.53 -1.84
N ILE A 213 -5.24 7.60 -1.99
CA ILE A 213 -5.39 6.44 -1.11
C ILE A 213 -5.08 5.21 -1.96
N VAL A 214 -3.94 4.57 -1.69
CA VAL A 214 -3.58 3.29 -2.27
C VAL A 214 -4.11 2.20 -1.35
N TYR A 215 -4.70 1.15 -1.89
CA TYR A 215 -5.40 0.13 -1.12
C TYR A 215 -5.21 -1.25 -1.73
N SER A 216 -5.46 -2.30 -0.96
CA SER A 216 -5.49 -3.66 -1.46
C SER A 216 -6.88 -4.05 -1.95
N ALA A 217 -6.94 -4.74 -3.10
CA ALA A 217 -8.15 -5.32 -3.66
C ALA A 217 -8.08 -6.86 -3.72
N ASN A 218 -9.24 -7.49 -3.87
CA ASN A 218 -9.44 -8.95 -3.78
C ASN A 218 -9.10 -9.52 -2.37
N GLY A 219 -9.32 -10.82 -2.18
CA GLY A 219 -9.13 -11.49 -0.91
C GLY A 219 -7.67 -11.76 -0.61
N SER A 220 -7.23 -11.34 0.59
CA SER A 220 -5.86 -11.54 1.14
C SER A 220 -5.49 -13.01 1.41
N TRP A 221 -6.34 -13.94 1.01
CA TRP A 221 -6.12 -15.39 1.02
C TRP A 221 -5.82 -15.96 -0.38
N SER A 222 -5.54 -15.09 -1.36
CA SER A 222 -5.32 -15.50 -2.76
C SER A 222 -4.17 -14.75 -3.43
N ASP A 223 -3.67 -15.31 -4.53
CA ASP A 223 -2.71 -14.66 -5.42
C ASP A 223 -3.32 -13.54 -6.28
N LYS A 224 -4.63 -13.28 -6.14
CA LYS A 224 -5.33 -12.16 -6.80
C LYS A 224 -5.29 -10.88 -5.98
N TYR A 225 -4.77 -10.95 -4.74
CA TYR A 225 -4.52 -9.77 -3.92
C TYR A 225 -3.59 -8.81 -4.67
N CYS A 226 -3.99 -7.55 -4.78
CA CYS A 226 -3.24 -6.56 -5.56
C CYS A 226 -3.45 -5.15 -4.99
N LEU A 227 -2.59 -4.20 -5.36
CA LEU A 227 -2.79 -2.79 -5.04
C LEU A 227 -3.57 -2.08 -6.15
N GLY A 228 -4.55 -1.27 -5.75
CA GLY A 228 -5.20 -0.24 -6.56
C GLY A 228 -5.06 1.12 -5.89
N GLU A 229 -5.55 2.17 -6.55
CA GLU A 229 -5.57 3.52 -5.96
C GLU A 229 -6.88 4.26 -6.25
N ILE A 230 -7.20 5.20 -5.37
CA ILE A 230 -8.09 6.32 -5.66
C ILE A 230 -7.33 7.64 -5.48
N ARG A 231 -7.43 8.53 -6.47
CA ARG A 231 -6.82 9.87 -6.47
C ARG A 231 -7.88 10.95 -6.36
N LEU A 232 -7.76 11.83 -5.37
CA LEU A 232 -8.63 12.98 -5.22
C LEU A 232 -8.29 14.01 -6.31
N LYS A 233 -9.30 14.47 -7.06
CA LYS A 233 -9.10 15.53 -8.06
C LYS A 233 -8.61 16.82 -7.39
N LYS A 234 -7.93 17.68 -8.15
CA LYS A 234 -7.47 18.98 -7.65
C LYS A 234 -8.66 19.80 -7.12
N GLY A 235 -8.56 20.24 -5.86
CA GLY A 235 -9.63 20.95 -5.18
C GLY A 235 -10.89 20.12 -4.92
N GLY A 236 -10.78 18.79 -4.95
CA GLY A 236 -11.90 17.88 -4.66
C GLY A 236 -12.23 17.79 -3.17
N ASP A 237 -13.47 17.45 -2.86
CA ASP A 237 -13.93 17.18 -1.50
C ASP A 237 -13.64 15.71 -1.13
N PRO A 238 -12.79 15.43 -0.12
CA PRO A 238 -12.51 14.05 0.32
C PRO A 238 -13.76 13.24 0.71
N THR A 239 -14.85 13.91 1.08
CA THR A 239 -16.12 13.28 1.49
C THR A 239 -17.07 13.00 0.33
N TYR A 240 -16.76 13.46 -0.88
CA TYR A 240 -17.57 13.25 -2.07
C TYR A 240 -16.96 12.18 -2.97
N VAL A 241 -17.59 11.00 -3.04
CA VAL A 241 -17.07 9.82 -3.77
C VAL A 241 -16.71 10.12 -5.23
N TRP A 242 -17.45 11.01 -5.90
CA TRP A 242 -17.21 11.35 -7.31
C TRP A 242 -16.11 12.39 -7.53
N ASP A 243 -15.42 12.85 -6.48
CA ASP A 243 -14.17 13.59 -6.60
C ASP A 243 -12.94 12.69 -6.61
N TRP A 244 -13.13 11.40 -6.34
CA TRP A 244 -12.10 10.37 -6.42
C TRP A 244 -12.09 9.69 -7.79
N TYR A 245 -10.89 9.51 -8.34
CA TYR A 245 -10.63 8.79 -9.59
C TYR A 245 -9.87 7.51 -9.28
N LYS A 246 -10.44 6.35 -9.64
CA LYS A 246 -9.88 5.02 -9.38
C LYS A 246 -8.97 4.55 -10.52
N SER A 247 -7.91 3.79 -10.21
CA SER A 247 -7.09 3.13 -11.23
C SER A 247 -7.91 2.19 -12.12
N ASN A 248 -7.55 2.10 -13.40
CA ASN A 248 -8.25 1.26 -14.40
C ASN A 248 -7.80 -0.23 -14.33
N GLY A 249 -7.36 -0.70 -13.17
CA GLY A 249 -6.77 -2.02 -12.95
C GLY A 249 -5.88 -2.07 -11.71
N CYS A 250 -5.36 -3.25 -11.40
CA CYS A 250 -4.31 -3.42 -10.40
C CYS A 250 -3.04 -2.69 -10.86
N LEU A 251 -2.41 -1.95 -9.94
CA LEU A 251 -1.14 -1.26 -10.14
C LEU A 251 0.06 -2.11 -9.68
N PHE A 252 -0.18 -3.08 -8.80
CA PHE A 252 0.82 -4.04 -8.33
C PHE A 252 0.16 -5.36 -7.96
N GLY A 253 0.45 -6.43 -8.69
CA GLY A 253 -0.23 -7.72 -8.53
C GLY A 253 0.44 -8.83 -9.34
N SER A 254 0.09 -10.08 -9.04
CA SER A 254 0.64 -11.26 -9.72
C SER A 254 -0.21 -11.80 -10.88
N ASN A 255 -1.41 -11.25 -11.09
CA ASN A 255 -2.33 -11.70 -12.13
C ASN A 255 -2.39 -10.70 -13.29
N GLN A 256 -1.70 -10.98 -14.39
CA GLN A 256 -1.60 -10.05 -15.53
C GLN A 256 -2.95 -9.59 -16.11
N ALA A 257 -3.97 -10.45 -16.06
CA ALA A 257 -5.31 -10.13 -16.56
C ALA A 257 -6.03 -9.03 -15.76
N ASP A 258 -5.66 -8.85 -14.48
CA ASP A 258 -6.26 -7.83 -13.59
C ASP A 258 -5.43 -6.54 -13.56
N MET A 259 -4.22 -6.55 -14.15
CA MET A 259 -3.32 -5.39 -14.16
C MET A 259 -3.85 -4.28 -15.06
N MET A 260 -3.59 -3.03 -14.66
CA MET A 260 -3.79 -1.87 -15.52
C MET A 260 -3.01 -2.04 -16.82
N SER A 261 -3.63 -1.69 -17.95
CA SER A 261 -2.97 -1.80 -19.27
C SER A 261 -1.64 -1.05 -19.29
N GLY A 262 -0.56 -1.74 -19.66
CA GLY A 262 0.82 -1.21 -19.65
C GLY A 262 1.62 -1.46 -18.36
N TRP A 263 1.01 -2.12 -17.36
CA TRP A 263 1.68 -2.60 -16.16
C TRP A 263 1.95 -4.10 -16.24
N ASP A 264 3.11 -4.48 -15.73
CA ASP A 264 3.56 -5.87 -15.70
C ASP A 264 3.25 -6.48 -14.33
N ALA A 265 2.75 -7.71 -14.33
CA ALA A 265 2.60 -8.46 -13.10
C ALA A 265 3.97 -8.72 -12.45
N THR A 266 3.97 -8.87 -11.13
CA THR A 266 5.15 -9.31 -10.38
C THR A 266 5.70 -10.61 -10.95
N LEU A 267 7.01 -10.76 -10.96
CA LEU A 267 7.71 -11.95 -11.44
C LEU A 267 7.95 -12.95 -10.33
N SER A 268 8.16 -12.49 -9.09
CA SER A 268 8.64 -13.31 -7.98
C SER A 268 7.71 -13.38 -6.77
N ILE A 269 6.78 -12.43 -6.61
CA ILE A 269 5.83 -12.40 -5.50
C ILE A 269 4.38 -12.65 -5.96
N ASN A 270 3.66 -13.52 -5.27
CA ASN A 270 2.21 -13.71 -5.39
C ASN A 270 1.45 -12.86 -4.37
N GLY A 271 0.32 -12.32 -4.82
CA GLY A 271 -0.63 -11.54 -4.03
C GLY A 271 0.02 -10.42 -3.22
N PRO A 272 0.82 -9.52 -3.83
CA PRO A 272 1.39 -8.40 -3.11
C PRO A 272 0.30 -7.41 -2.69
N GLY A 273 0.36 -6.96 -1.45
CA GLY A 273 -0.59 -5.97 -0.93
C GLY A 273 -0.29 -5.63 0.51
N SER A 274 -1.20 -4.87 1.13
CA SER A 274 -1.09 -4.30 2.48
C SER A 274 0.30 -3.71 2.68
N HIS A 275 0.46 -2.50 2.18
CA HIS A 275 1.74 -1.85 2.00
C HIS A 275 1.82 -0.62 2.88
N THR A 276 3.03 -0.08 2.98
CA THR A 276 3.28 1.18 3.68
C THR A 276 4.32 1.97 2.91
N PHE A 277 4.12 3.28 2.86
CA PHE A 277 5.15 4.23 2.43
C PHE A 277 5.92 4.70 3.65
N GLN A 278 7.25 4.65 3.60
CA GLN A 278 8.11 5.03 4.73
C GLN A 278 8.19 6.56 4.86
N LEU A 279 7.06 7.18 5.17
CA LEU A 279 6.90 8.62 5.36
C LEU A 279 7.58 9.05 6.64
N ASP A 280 8.15 10.25 6.62
CA ASP A 280 8.70 10.87 7.83
C ASP A 280 7.57 11.12 8.84
N SER A 281 7.67 10.52 10.02
CA SER A 281 6.67 10.51 11.09
C SER A 281 5.32 9.89 10.71
N GLY A 282 5.20 9.23 9.55
CA GLY A 282 3.91 8.82 8.98
C GLY A 282 3.12 10.00 8.38
N ASP A 283 3.76 11.15 8.16
CA ASP A 283 3.09 12.38 7.73
C ASP A 283 3.03 12.50 6.20
N VAL A 284 1.82 12.43 5.64
CA VAL A 284 1.59 12.55 4.19
C VAL A 284 2.02 13.90 3.61
N ARG A 285 2.17 14.94 4.43
CA ARG A 285 2.72 16.24 3.97
C ARG A 285 4.22 16.16 3.65
N LYS A 286 4.89 15.09 4.11
CA LYS A 286 6.29 14.77 3.81
C LYS A 286 6.40 13.63 2.79
N SER A 287 5.38 13.49 1.93
CA SER A 287 5.40 12.52 0.85
C SER A 287 6.61 12.78 -0.07
N PRO A 288 7.31 11.72 -0.49
CA PRO A 288 8.49 11.86 -1.33
C PRO A 288 8.09 12.37 -2.72
N GLY A 289 8.81 13.37 -3.23
CA GLY A 289 8.71 13.80 -4.63
C GLY A 289 9.75 13.12 -5.53
N GLY A 290 9.85 13.59 -6.78
CA GLY A 290 10.91 13.20 -7.72
C GLY A 290 10.59 11.99 -8.61
N SER A 291 11.53 11.66 -9.50
CA SER A 291 11.41 10.62 -10.52
C SER A 291 12.17 9.32 -10.20
N ASN A 292 12.72 9.21 -8.99
CA ASN A 292 13.52 8.06 -8.58
C ASN A 292 12.64 6.90 -8.12
N ARG A 293 13.19 5.68 -8.14
CA ARG A 293 12.62 4.51 -7.45
C ARG A 293 12.61 4.77 -5.95
N ILE A 294 11.44 5.08 -5.40
CA ILE A 294 11.22 5.35 -3.97
C ILE A 294 10.91 4.03 -3.27
N PRO A 295 11.61 3.67 -2.19
CA PRO A 295 11.34 2.43 -1.49
C PRO A 295 9.95 2.44 -0.83
N PHE A 296 9.34 1.26 -0.82
CA PHE A 296 8.13 0.99 -0.06
C PHE A 296 8.18 -0.45 0.46
N VAL A 297 7.32 -0.77 1.43
CA VAL A 297 7.27 -2.11 2.03
C VAL A 297 5.87 -2.67 1.82
N PHE A 298 5.77 -3.94 1.49
CA PHE A 298 4.52 -4.66 1.25
C PHE A 298 4.64 -6.09 1.77
N HIS A 299 3.52 -6.79 1.93
CA HIS A 299 3.56 -8.24 2.12
C HIS A 299 3.24 -8.99 0.84
N GLY A 300 3.69 -10.25 0.76
CA GLY A 300 3.26 -11.19 -0.28
C GLY A 300 3.80 -12.59 -0.02
N VAL A 301 3.56 -13.51 -0.94
CA VAL A 301 4.00 -14.91 -0.86
C VAL A 301 5.00 -15.19 -1.99
N PRO A 302 6.16 -15.84 -1.76
CA PRO A 302 7.06 -16.20 -2.86
C PRO A 302 6.35 -17.07 -3.91
N LYS A 303 6.55 -16.78 -5.20
CA LYS A 303 6.06 -17.66 -6.27
C LYS A 303 6.62 -19.08 -6.12
N GLY A 304 5.80 -20.06 -6.49
CA GLY A 304 6.08 -21.48 -6.23
C GLY A 304 5.71 -21.95 -4.82
N THR A 305 5.29 -21.05 -3.93
CA THR A 305 4.71 -21.39 -2.62
C THR A 305 3.19 -21.32 -2.67
N SER A 306 2.50 -22.30 -2.11
CA SER A 306 1.03 -22.27 -1.96
C SER A 306 0.60 -21.05 -1.14
N TYR A 307 -0.39 -20.31 -1.63
CA TYR A 307 -0.85 -19.12 -0.95
C TYR A 307 -1.54 -19.48 0.37
N SER A 308 -1.10 -18.85 1.47
CA SER A 308 -1.73 -18.93 2.78
C SER A 308 -1.33 -17.73 3.63
N TRP A 309 -2.14 -17.38 4.63
CA TRP A 309 -1.81 -16.25 5.51
C TRP A 309 -0.47 -16.41 6.24
N GLY A 310 -0.09 -17.64 6.58
CA GLY A 310 1.18 -17.95 7.25
C GLY A 310 2.40 -17.92 6.33
N ALA A 311 2.21 -17.97 5.00
CA ALA A 311 3.28 -17.91 4.02
C ALA A 311 3.65 -16.46 3.63
N ARG A 312 2.95 -15.46 4.18
CA ARG A 312 3.22 -14.04 3.90
C ARG A 312 4.53 -13.59 4.53
N ASN A 313 5.28 -12.81 3.76
CA ASN A 313 6.51 -12.16 4.21
C ASN A 313 6.44 -10.69 3.81
N TRP A 314 7.11 -9.85 4.59
CA TRP A 314 7.39 -8.47 4.24
C TRP A 314 8.53 -8.44 3.22
N TYR A 315 8.38 -7.60 2.20
CA TYR A 315 9.39 -7.29 1.21
C TYR A 315 9.55 -5.78 1.09
N THR A 316 10.74 -5.34 0.76
CA THR A 316 10.96 -3.98 0.24
C THR A 316 11.09 -4.06 -1.27
N GLY A 317 10.37 -3.17 -1.95
CA GLY A 317 10.49 -2.92 -3.37
C GLY A 317 10.63 -1.42 -3.62
N SER A 318 10.19 -0.95 -4.78
CA SER A 318 10.14 0.49 -5.07
C SER A 318 8.91 0.88 -5.88
N PHE A 319 8.55 2.16 -5.84
CA PHE A 319 7.59 2.75 -6.77
C PHE A 319 8.16 4.01 -7.40
N VAL A 320 7.56 4.43 -8.50
CA VAL A 320 7.78 5.75 -9.08
C VAL A 320 6.43 6.44 -9.25
N TRP A 321 6.44 7.77 -9.10
CA TRP A 321 5.33 8.60 -9.57
C TRP A 321 5.28 8.52 -11.09
N TRP A 322 4.26 7.84 -11.62
CA TRP A 322 4.04 7.73 -13.05
C TRP A 322 3.17 8.90 -13.51
N GLY A 323 3.73 9.78 -14.34
CA GLY A 323 3.01 10.94 -14.85
C GLY A 323 2.05 10.58 -15.98
N SER A 324 1.05 11.44 -16.20
CA SER A 324 0.08 11.33 -17.29
C SER A 324 -0.75 10.04 -17.28
N VAL A 325 -1.00 9.46 -16.10
CA VAL A 325 -1.94 8.36 -15.93
C VAL A 325 -3.33 8.90 -16.24
N LYS A 326 -4.02 8.23 -17.17
CA LYS A 326 -5.42 8.52 -17.51
C LYS A 326 -6.33 7.66 -16.65
N TYR A 327 -7.21 8.31 -15.91
CA TYR A 327 -8.25 7.68 -15.11
C TYR A 327 -9.55 7.80 -15.88
N HIS A 328 -10.29 6.71 -15.98
CA HIS A 328 -11.55 6.68 -16.72
C HIS A 328 -12.68 6.14 -15.83
N ARG A 329 -13.86 6.73 -15.98
CA ARG A 329 -15.09 6.30 -15.30
C ARG A 329 -16.29 6.57 -16.20
N ALA A 330 -17.35 5.81 -16.00
CA ALA A 330 -18.56 5.92 -16.80
C ALA A 330 -19.80 5.94 -15.91
N ASN A 331 -20.86 6.62 -16.37
CA ASN A 331 -22.17 6.68 -15.71
C ASN A 331 -22.14 7.33 -14.32
N VAL A 332 -21.31 8.36 -14.14
CA VAL A 332 -21.15 9.08 -12.86
C VAL A 332 -21.16 10.61 -13.10
N PRO A 333 -21.48 11.43 -12.08
CA PRO A 333 -21.39 12.88 -12.20
C PRO A 333 -19.94 13.40 -12.43
N GLY A 334 -19.83 14.54 -13.11
CA GLY A 334 -18.55 15.22 -13.35
C GLY A 334 -17.77 14.68 -14.55
N ASP A 335 -16.48 15.02 -14.63
CA ASP A 335 -15.65 14.61 -15.76
C ASP A 335 -15.37 13.11 -15.71
N ASN A 336 -15.61 12.42 -16.82
CA ASN A 336 -15.37 10.98 -16.96
C ASN A 336 -13.88 10.65 -17.09
N ASP A 337 -13.07 11.62 -17.47
CA ASP A 337 -11.65 11.45 -17.69
C ASP A 337 -10.88 12.44 -16.84
N ASN A 338 -9.77 11.97 -16.26
CA ASN A 338 -8.85 12.83 -15.55
C ASN A 338 -7.42 12.34 -15.72
N VAL A 339 -6.48 13.27 -15.77
CA VAL A 339 -5.05 12.97 -16.02
C VAL A 339 -4.21 13.51 -14.88
N GLY A 340 -3.27 12.72 -14.39
CA GLY A 340 -2.38 13.14 -13.31
C GLY A 340 -1.28 12.13 -13.03
N TYR A 341 -0.73 12.20 -11.82
CA TYR A 341 0.15 11.15 -11.32
C TYR A 341 -0.67 9.92 -10.92
N GLY A 342 -0.05 8.75 -11.06
CA GLY A 342 -0.37 7.51 -10.37
C GLY A 342 0.92 6.76 -10.04
N PHE A 343 0.88 5.44 -9.92
CA PHE A 343 2.03 4.63 -9.51
C PHE A 343 2.47 3.63 -10.56
N LYS A 344 3.79 3.44 -10.70
CA LYS A 344 4.35 2.18 -11.19
C LYS A 344 5.19 1.55 -10.08
N PHE A 345 4.76 0.38 -9.62
CA PHE A 345 5.44 -0.39 -8.59
C PHE A 345 6.41 -1.39 -9.21
N PHE A 346 7.45 -1.71 -8.46
CA PHE A 346 8.48 -2.67 -8.78
C PHE A 346 8.73 -3.49 -7.52
N GLU A 347 8.65 -4.81 -7.67
CA GLU A 347 8.97 -5.73 -6.58
C GLU A 347 10.44 -5.63 -6.22
#